data_AF-A0A7M2XEN6-F1
#
_entry.id   AF-A0A7M2XEN6-F1
#
_cell.length_a   1.000
_cell.length_b   1.000
_cell.length_c   1.000
_cell.angle_alpha   90.00
_cell.angle_beta   90.00
_cell.angle_gamma   90.00
#
_symmetry.space_group_name_H-M   'P 1'
#
loop_
_entity.id
_entity.type
_entity.pdbx_description
1 polymer ?
#
loop_
_entity_poly.entity_id
_entity_poly.type
_entity_poly.pdbx_seq_one_letter_code
_entity_poly.pdbx_strand_id
1 'polypeptide(L)'
;MNSVLCSVGISTVAAALGWLATVDVASQVGSSAPALLRRAAFLELEDLPVATALGGKADIEIRARKWLQAEPLTAAAIPVAVGPAGNATESGVSVAALRLAETVSRRVPKVQLELATLAAQSGNLTDMLVHFDRALLVDPSLEGRLLPPLIPALADPKFRIALRPLAGRTWLWNFGRMAAAAPGGHVNAARLFWELGADEGRAPREFVPVVIRTLVSSGNIQSAREFVLKNGKLQPSQLDAFSPTKANSNPDYVPLTWDVADNEVALVKLEPEGQWAASIEPGRRARLFRRTTSFAEGQYRVEVPVRSGSEPVSVSIQLRCLPANSRASVEMLASIQPNETRTLILNPAFSPDCRIQDWVIEASAPDAQMPALLMAAGEMGVKPLAR
;
A
#
# COMPACT_ATOMS: atom_id res chain seq x y z
N MET A 1 29.90 -15.09 -40.95
CA MET A 1 29.13 -13.95 -41.47
C MET A 1 27.65 -14.18 -41.17
N ASN A 2 26.99 -13.15 -40.64
CA ASN A 2 25.54 -12.96 -40.45
C ASN A 2 24.84 -13.63 -39.25
N SER A 3 24.84 -12.86 -38.14
CA SER A 3 23.66 -12.37 -37.40
C SER A 3 22.45 -13.28 -37.18
N VAL A 4 22.33 -13.87 -35.99
CA VAL A 4 21.06 -14.22 -35.32
C VAL A 4 21.27 -14.13 -33.80
N LEU A 5 20.96 -12.99 -33.19
CA LEU A 5 20.88 -12.81 -31.74
C LEU A 5 19.78 -11.80 -31.44
N CYS A 6 18.55 -12.29 -31.18
CA CYS A 6 17.49 -11.58 -30.45
C CYS A 6 16.27 -12.51 -30.35
N SER A 7 16.13 -13.24 -29.23
CA SER A 7 14.83 -13.62 -28.62
C SER A 7 15.00 -14.74 -27.59
N VAL A 8 15.60 -14.48 -26.44
CA VAL A 8 15.41 -15.34 -25.26
C VAL A 8 15.35 -14.45 -24.04
N GLY A 9 14.13 -14.16 -23.59
CA GLY A 9 13.91 -13.29 -22.44
C GLY A 9 12.44 -12.98 -22.13
N ILE A 10 11.49 -13.85 -22.48
CA ILE A 10 10.08 -13.75 -22.05
C ILE A 10 9.52 -15.15 -21.84
N SER A 11 9.94 -15.85 -20.78
CA SER A 11 9.38 -17.18 -20.44
C SER A 11 9.22 -17.47 -18.93
N THR A 12 9.28 -16.48 -18.04
CA THR A 12 9.21 -16.73 -16.59
C THR A 12 8.19 -15.85 -15.88
N VAL A 13 6.90 -16.02 -16.20
CA VAL A 13 5.76 -15.74 -15.29
C VAL A 13 4.59 -16.69 -15.62
N ALA A 14 4.85 -18.01 -15.68
CA ALA A 14 3.85 -19.02 -16.08
C ALA A 14 3.47 -20.03 -14.99
N ALA A 15 3.81 -19.79 -13.71
CA ALA A 15 3.48 -20.72 -12.63
C ALA A 15 2.93 -19.99 -11.39
N ALA A 16 1.64 -19.65 -11.41
CA ALA A 16 0.89 -19.29 -10.20
C ALA A 16 -0.65 -19.45 -10.28
N LEU A 17 -1.20 -20.00 -11.37
CA LEU A 17 -2.67 -20.02 -11.55
C LEU A 17 -3.15 -21.39 -12.05
N GLY A 18 -3.23 -22.34 -11.13
CA GLY A 18 -3.98 -23.58 -11.28
C GLY A 18 -4.87 -23.76 -10.05
N TRP A 19 -6.08 -24.30 -10.27
CA TRP A 19 -7.22 -24.51 -9.34
C TRP A 19 -8.15 -23.28 -9.24
N LEU A 20 -9.34 -23.24 -9.85
CA LEU A 20 -10.33 -24.28 -10.14
C LEU A 20 -10.81 -24.32 -11.63
N ALA A 21 -10.75 -25.53 -12.19
CA ALA A 21 -11.54 -26.12 -13.31
C ALA A 21 -11.39 -25.60 -14.77
N THR A 22 -10.55 -26.34 -15.51
CA THR A 22 -10.67 -26.85 -16.90
C THR A 22 -11.13 -25.90 -18.03
N VAL A 23 -10.21 -25.51 -18.91
CA VAL A 23 -10.18 -25.85 -20.36
C VAL A 23 -8.77 -25.58 -20.88
N ASP A 24 -8.22 -26.57 -21.57
CA ASP A 24 -7.02 -26.52 -22.41
C ASP A 24 -7.26 -25.62 -23.62
N VAL A 25 -6.62 -24.44 -23.71
CA VAL A 25 -6.24 -23.80 -24.98
C VAL A 25 -4.96 -23.01 -24.76
N ALA A 26 -3.86 -23.54 -25.29
CA ALA A 26 -2.59 -22.83 -25.39
C ALA A 26 -2.70 -21.59 -26.29
N SER A 27 -1.97 -20.54 -25.90
CA SER A 27 -1.75 -19.26 -26.59
C SER A 27 -2.88 -18.20 -26.52
N GLN A 28 -2.92 -17.44 -25.42
CA GLN A 28 -3.32 -16.03 -25.47
C GLN A 28 -2.70 -15.25 -24.30
N VAL A 29 -1.79 -14.35 -24.64
CA VAL A 29 -1.29 -13.30 -23.75
C VAL A 29 -2.42 -12.26 -23.63
N GLY A 30 -3.12 -12.25 -22.50
CA GLY A 30 -4.08 -11.20 -22.15
C GLY A 30 -5.26 -11.67 -21.31
N SER A 31 -5.51 -10.97 -20.20
CA SER A 31 -6.82 -10.87 -19.52
C SER A 31 -7.24 -12.00 -18.57
N SER A 32 -6.79 -11.92 -17.31
CA SER A 32 -7.50 -12.52 -16.16
C SER A 32 -8.58 -11.59 -15.58
N ALA A 33 -8.57 -10.30 -15.93
CA ALA A 33 -9.55 -9.32 -15.46
C ALA A 33 -11.02 -9.67 -15.84
N PRO A 34 -11.36 -10.10 -17.06
CA PRO A 34 -12.75 -10.38 -17.43
C PRO A 34 -13.38 -11.52 -16.61
N ALA A 35 -12.62 -12.59 -16.34
CA ALA A 35 -13.08 -13.72 -15.53
C ALA A 35 -13.28 -13.34 -14.05
N LEU A 36 -12.39 -12.48 -13.53
CA LEU A 36 -12.45 -11.96 -12.17
C LEU A 36 -13.61 -10.99 -11.96
N LEU A 37 -13.91 -10.15 -12.95
CA LEU A 37 -15.06 -9.24 -12.94
C LEU A 37 -16.41 -9.97 -13.05
N ARG A 38 -16.48 -11.07 -13.82
CA ARG A 38 -17.69 -11.92 -13.86
C ARG A 38 -18.10 -12.41 -12.48
N ARG A 39 -17.16 -12.91 -11.68
CA ARG A 39 -17.46 -13.45 -10.34
C ARG A 39 -17.93 -12.36 -9.36
N ALA A 40 -17.45 -11.14 -9.54
CA ALA A 40 -17.84 -9.99 -8.72
C ALA A 40 -19.18 -9.36 -9.13
N ALA A 41 -19.53 -9.35 -10.43
CA ALA A 41 -20.77 -8.77 -10.94
C ALA A 41 -22.01 -9.68 -10.81
N PHE A 42 -21.83 -11.00 -10.75
CA PHE A 42 -22.95 -11.97 -10.78
C PHE A 42 -23.77 -12.04 -9.48
N LEU A 43 -23.28 -11.49 -8.37
CA LEU A 43 -23.89 -11.63 -7.04
C LEU A 43 -25.03 -10.65 -6.73
N GLU A 44 -25.45 -9.82 -7.68
CA GLU A 44 -26.43 -8.74 -7.44
C GLU A 44 -27.62 -8.77 -8.42
N LEU A 45 -27.96 -9.96 -8.92
CA LEU A 45 -29.15 -10.13 -9.75
C LEU A 45 -30.47 -10.11 -8.95
N GLU A 46 -30.43 -10.01 -7.62
CA GLU A 46 -31.59 -10.24 -6.74
C GLU A 46 -32.44 -9.00 -6.40
N ASP A 47 -32.03 -7.77 -6.74
CA ASP A 47 -32.81 -6.56 -6.39
C ASP A 47 -33.83 -6.11 -7.46
N LEU A 48 -34.42 -7.06 -8.19
CA LEU A 48 -35.82 -6.90 -8.61
C LEU A 48 -36.67 -7.44 -7.45
N PRO A 49 -37.54 -6.64 -6.81
CA PRO A 49 -38.28 -7.06 -5.64
C PRO A 49 -38.95 -8.42 -5.92
N VAL A 50 -38.46 -9.48 -5.29
CA VAL A 50 -39.14 -10.77 -5.20
C VAL A 50 -39.60 -11.31 -6.58
N ALA A 51 -38.82 -11.12 -7.65
CA ALA A 51 -39.20 -11.62 -8.98
C ALA A 51 -38.95 -13.13 -9.14
N THR A 52 -38.07 -13.72 -8.33
CA THR A 52 -37.83 -15.17 -8.31
C THR A 52 -38.97 -15.97 -7.69
N ALA A 53 -39.95 -15.33 -7.02
CA ALA A 53 -41.10 -16.02 -6.45
C ALA A 53 -42.33 -16.11 -7.40
N LEU A 54 -42.36 -15.38 -8.53
CA LEU A 54 -43.60 -15.19 -9.31
C LEU A 54 -43.37 -15.02 -10.83
N GLY A 55 -43.06 -16.10 -11.54
CA GLY A 55 -43.23 -16.18 -13.00
C GLY A 55 -41.99 -16.60 -13.81
N GLY A 56 -42.23 -17.11 -15.02
CA GLY A 56 -41.15 -17.47 -15.96
C GLY A 56 -40.47 -16.25 -16.57
N LYS A 57 -39.33 -16.43 -17.26
CA LYS A 57 -38.58 -15.34 -17.93
C LYS A 57 -39.47 -14.42 -18.78
N ALA A 58 -40.46 -14.98 -19.48
CA ALA A 58 -41.41 -14.23 -20.29
C ALA A 58 -42.30 -13.28 -19.47
N ASP A 59 -42.71 -13.67 -18.26
CA ASP A 59 -43.53 -12.82 -17.38
C ASP A 59 -42.73 -11.61 -16.88
N ILE A 60 -41.44 -11.81 -16.61
CA ILE A 60 -40.52 -10.74 -16.22
C ILE A 60 -40.37 -9.72 -17.36
N GLU A 61 -40.19 -10.17 -18.60
CA GLU A 61 -40.10 -9.30 -19.78
C GLU A 61 -41.41 -8.51 -20.02
N ILE A 62 -42.58 -9.14 -19.86
CA ILE A 62 -43.88 -8.46 -19.99
C ILE A 62 -44.05 -7.38 -18.92
N ARG A 63 -43.69 -7.68 -17.67
CA ARG A 63 -43.76 -6.70 -16.57
C ARG A 63 -42.79 -5.54 -16.78
N ALA A 64 -41.56 -5.82 -17.20
CA ALA A 64 -40.58 -4.77 -17.52
C ALA A 64 -41.08 -3.86 -18.66
N ARG A 65 -41.72 -4.42 -19.69
CA ARG A 65 -42.35 -3.64 -20.77
C ARG A 65 -43.49 -2.75 -20.25
N LYS A 66 -44.39 -3.28 -19.41
CA LYS A 66 -45.45 -2.49 -18.79
C LYS A 66 -44.89 -1.37 -17.91
N TRP A 67 -43.81 -1.64 -17.18
CA TRP A 67 -43.16 -0.61 -16.37
C TRP A 67 -42.57 0.49 -17.25
N LEU A 68 -41.87 0.16 -18.34
CA LEU A 68 -41.36 1.17 -19.28
C LEU A 68 -42.46 1.99 -19.96
N GLN A 69 -43.65 1.42 -20.16
CA GLN A 69 -44.80 2.18 -20.68
C GLN A 69 -45.28 3.23 -19.67
N ALA A 70 -45.26 2.90 -18.37
CA ALA A 70 -45.64 3.81 -17.30
C ALA A 70 -44.53 4.83 -16.98
N GLU A 71 -43.27 4.39 -17.01
CA GLU A 71 -42.07 5.15 -16.65
C GLU A 71 -40.97 4.93 -17.71
N PRO A 72 -41.00 5.68 -18.82
CA PRO A 72 -40.08 5.46 -19.95
C PRO A 72 -38.60 5.70 -19.64
N LEU A 73 -38.29 6.37 -18.54
CA LEU A 73 -36.92 6.70 -18.12
C LEU A 73 -36.33 5.69 -17.13
N THR A 74 -37.03 4.58 -16.86
CA THR A 74 -36.55 3.51 -15.97
C THR A 74 -35.51 2.65 -16.68
N ALA A 75 -34.29 3.18 -16.80
CA ALA A 75 -33.18 2.58 -17.56
C ALA A 75 -32.87 1.13 -17.18
N ALA A 76 -33.01 0.75 -15.91
CA ALA A 76 -32.77 -0.61 -15.44
C ALA A 76 -33.75 -1.64 -16.03
N ALA A 77 -34.96 -1.22 -16.41
CA ALA A 77 -35.97 -2.10 -17.00
C ALA A 77 -35.73 -2.36 -18.51
N ILE A 78 -34.93 -1.53 -19.19
CA ILE A 78 -34.70 -1.62 -20.65
C ILE A 78 -34.05 -2.97 -21.05
N PRO A 79 -32.92 -3.41 -20.46
CA PRO A 79 -32.31 -4.67 -20.85
C PRO A 79 -33.21 -5.88 -20.54
N VAL A 80 -34.01 -5.79 -19.48
CA VAL A 80 -34.96 -6.82 -19.07
C VAL A 80 -36.15 -6.88 -20.02
N ALA A 81 -36.68 -5.73 -20.45
CA ALA A 81 -37.82 -5.65 -21.35
C ALA A 81 -37.52 -6.13 -22.77
N VAL A 82 -36.27 -5.93 -23.23
CA VAL A 82 -35.81 -6.39 -24.55
C VAL A 82 -35.50 -7.89 -24.55
N GLY A 83 -35.01 -8.43 -23.43
CA GLY A 83 -34.61 -9.83 -23.35
C GLY A 83 -33.37 -10.16 -24.21
N PRO A 84 -33.09 -11.46 -24.44
CA PRO A 84 -32.01 -11.88 -25.33
C PRO A 84 -32.38 -11.55 -26.79
N ALA A 85 -31.71 -10.58 -27.40
CA ALA A 85 -31.93 -10.23 -28.81
C ALA A 85 -30.61 -9.86 -29.50
N GLY A 86 -30.37 -10.44 -30.69
CA GLY A 86 -29.21 -10.15 -31.53
C GLY A 86 -27.88 -10.54 -30.89
N ASN A 87 -26.86 -9.67 -31.03
CA ASN A 87 -25.59 -9.78 -30.31
C ASN A 87 -25.86 -9.62 -28.80
N ALA A 88 -25.99 -10.75 -28.11
CA ALA A 88 -26.18 -10.81 -26.68
C ALA A 88 -24.83 -10.97 -25.95
N THR A 89 -24.79 -10.49 -24.72
CA THR A 89 -23.73 -10.84 -23.77
C THR A 89 -23.77 -12.34 -23.48
N GLU A 90 -22.71 -12.87 -22.86
CA GLU A 90 -22.74 -14.24 -22.35
C GLU A 90 -23.84 -14.47 -21.28
N SER A 91 -24.28 -13.41 -20.58
CA SER A 91 -25.44 -13.42 -19.69
C SER A 91 -26.79 -13.40 -20.42
N GLY A 92 -26.78 -13.40 -21.76
CA GLY A 92 -27.97 -13.40 -22.60
C GLY A 92 -28.68 -12.04 -22.67
N VAL A 93 -27.99 -10.94 -22.35
CA VAL A 93 -28.55 -9.58 -22.38
C VAL A 93 -28.19 -8.91 -23.70
N SER A 94 -29.14 -8.28 -24.38
CA SER A 94 -28.85 -7.57 -25.63
C SER A 94 -27.87 -6.40 -25.42
N VAL A 95 -26.77 -6.36 -26.17
CA VAL A 95 -25.78 -5.26 -26.11
C VAL A 95 -26.42 -3.92 -26.50
N ALA A 96 -27.31 -3.92 -27.51
CA ALA A 96 -28.03 -2.73 -27.94
C ALA A 96 -28.94 -2.19 -26.81
N ALA A 97 -29.59 -3.09 -26.07
CA ALA A 97 -30.42 -2.71 -24.93
C ALA A 97 -29.59 -2.13 -23.78
N LEU A 98 -28.40 -2.67 -23.50
CA LEU A 98 -27.48 -2.11 -22.51
C LEU A 98 -27.01 -0.69 -22.88
N ARG A 99 -26.65 -0.45 -24.15
CA ARG A 99 -26.24 0.88 -24.63
C ARG A 99 -27.41 1.88 -24.65
N LEU A 100 -28.62 1.41 -24.96
CA LEU A 100 -29.82 2.24 -24.83
C LEU A 100 -30.07 2.59 -23.36
N ALA A 101 -29.99 1.62 -22.46
CA ALA A 101 -30.13 1.84 -21.01
C ALA A 101 -29.11 2.84 -20.48
N GLU A 102 -27.85 2.75 -20.91
CA GLU A 102 -26.80 3.70 -20.55
C GLU A 102 -27.10 5.13 -21.04
N THR A 103 -27.67 5.25 -22.24
CA THR A 103 -28.07 6.54 -22.83
C THR A 103 -29.18 7.20 -22.03
N VAL A 104 -30.15 6.40 -21.55
CA VAL A 104 -31.24 6.87 -20.67
C VAL A 104 -30.70 7.23 -19.28
N SER A 105 -29.84 6.40 -18.69
CA SER A 105 -29.19 6.71 -17.42
C SER A 105 -27.83 6.05 -17.27
N ARG A 106 -26.82 6.87 -16.95
CA ARG A 106 -25.48 6.42 -16.57
C ARG A 106 -25.37 6.02 -15.08
N ARG A 107 -26.45 6.20 -14.32
CA ARG A 107 -26.49 5.97 -12.86
C ARG A 107 -27.10 4.62 -12.47
N VAL A 108 -27.04 3.63 -13.35
CA VAL A 108 -27.54 2.27 -13.07
C VAL A 108 -26.33 1.33 -12.96
N PRO A 109 -25.85 0.99 -11.74
CA PRO A 109 -24.60 0.24 -11.55
C PRO A 109 -24.57 -1.06 -12.33
N LYS A 110 -25.66 -1.83 -12.29
CA LYS A 110 -25.78 -3.11 -13.01
C LYS A 110 -25.55 -2.98 -14.52
N VAL A 111 -26.14 -1.96 -15.15
CA VAL A 111 -25.92 -1.69 -16.59
C VAL A 111 -24.46 -1.33 -16.84
N GLN A 112 -23.84 -0.52 -15.96
CA GLN A 112 -22.43 -0.16 -16.08
C GLN A 112 -21.52 -1.40 -15.93
N LEU A 113 -21.78 -2.31 -15.00
CA LEU A 113 -20.95 -3.51 -14.81
C LEU A 113 -21.02 -4.49 -15.99
N GLU A 114 -22.18 -4.65 -16.61
CA GLU A 114 -22.32 -5.44 -17.84
C GLU A 114 -21.54 -4.81 -19.01
N LEU A 115 -21.66 -3.49 -19.18
CA LEU A 115 -20.90 -2.75 -20.20
C LEU A 115 -19.39 -2.78 -19.94
N ALA A 116 -18.97 -2.71 -18.67
CA ALA A 116 -17.58 -2.88 -18.30
C ALA A 116 -17.06 -4.28 -18.68
N THR A 117 -17.88 -5.31 -18.47
CA THR A 117 -17.53 -6.69 -18.82
C THR A 117 -17.35 -6.84 -20.33
N LEU A 118 -18.24 -6.25 -21.14
CA LEU A 118 -18.11 -6.21 -22.60
C LEU A 118 -16.85 -5.46 -23.06
N ALA A 119 -16.55 -4.32 -22.43
CA ALA A 119 -15.32 -3.58 -22.69
C ALA A 119 -14.07 -4.40 -22.35
N ALA A 120 -14.09 -5.11 -21.22
CA ALA A 120 -13.00 -6.00 -20.82
C ALA A 120 -12.79 -7.16 -21.82
N GLN A 121 -13.88 -7.78 -22.29
CA GLN A 121 -13.85 -8.87 -23.27
C GLN A 121 -13.28 -8.44 -24.63
N SER A 122 -13.52 -7.17 -25.01
CA SER A 122 -12.96 -6.59 -26.23
C SER A 122 -11.54 -6.02 -26.05
N GLY A 123 -10.94 -6.17 -24.86
CA GLY A 123 -9.62 -5.62 -24.55
C GLY A 123 -9.59 -4.09 -24.40
N ASN A 124 -10.75 -3.43 -24.37
CA ASN A 124 -10.86 -1.99 -24.20
C ASN A 124 -10.85 -1.62 -22.71
N LEU A 125 -9.64 -1.57 -22.16
CA LEU A 125 -9.41 -1.28 -20.75
C LEU A 125 -9.92 0.11 -20.33
N THR A 126 -9.78 1.12 -21.17
CA THR A 126 -10.22 2.49 -20.85
C THR A 126 -11.74 2.54 -20.70
N ASP A 127 -12.48 1.95 -21.64
CA ASP A 127 -13.95 1.91 -21.57
C ASP A 127 -14.43 1.07 -20.37
N MET A 128 -13.75 -0.04 -20.08
CA MET A 128 -14.00 -0.84 -18.87
C MET A 128 -13.89 0.02 -17.61
N LEU A 129 -12.80 0.77 -17.45
CA LEU A 129 -12.57 1.61 -16.27
C LEU A 129 -13.55 2.78 -16.16
N VAL A 130 -14.01 3.34 -17.28
CA VAL A 130 -15.06 4.38 -17.29
C VAL A 130 -16.38 3.83 -16.71
N HIS A 131 -16.75 2.63 -17.10
CA HIS A 131 -17.95 1.98 -16.58
C HIS A 131 -17.79 1.58 -15.10
N PHE A 132 -16.60 1.12 -14.69
CA PHE A 132 -16.28 0.89 -13.28
C PHE A 132 -16.42 2.16 -12.44
N ASP A 133 -15.83 3.26 -12.91
CA ASP A 133 -15.91 4.56 -12.23
C ASP A 133 -17.36 4.98 -12.00
N ARG A 134 -18.21 4.86 -13.03
CA ARG A 134 -19.64 5.20 -12.92
C ARG A 134 -20.38 4.29 -11.95
N ALA A 135 -20.11 2.99 -11.94
CA ALA A 135 -20.73 2.07 -10.99
C ALA A 135 -20.35 2.42 -9.54
N LEU A 136 -19.05 2.63 -9.28
CA LEU A 136 -18.53 2.97 -7.95
C LEU A 136 -18.96 4.35 -7.45
N LEU A 137 -19.16 5.32 -8.35
CA LEU A 137 -19.69 6.64 -7.99
C LEU A 137 -21.15 6.61 -7.55
N VAL A 138 -21.92 5.65 -8.08
CA VAL A 138 -23.34 5.50 -7.74
C VAL A 138 -23.50 4.63 -6.51
N ASP A 139 -22.74 3.53 -6.44
CA ASP A 139 -22.77 2.59 -5.32
C ASP A 139 -21.33 2.29 -4.84
N PRO A 140 -20.82 3.08 -3.88
CA PRO A 140 -19.50 2.85 -3.29
C PRO A 140 -19.38 1.53 -2.52
N SER A 141 -20.48 0.88 -2.13
CA SER A 141 -20.43 -0.40 -1.41
C SER A 141 -19.82 -1.52 -2.27
N LEU A 142 -19.86 -1.35 -3.60
CA LEU A 142 -19.27 -2.23 -4.58
C LEU A 142 -17.74 -2.32 -4.51
N GLU A 143 -17.06 -1.35 -3.88
CA GLU A 143 -15.59 -1.31 -3.80
C GLU A 143 -15.00 -2.62 -3.26
N GLY A 144 -15.53 -3.13 -2.15
CA GLY A 144 -15.02 -4.33 -1.49
C GLY A 144 -15.14 -5.61 -2.32
N ARG A 145 -16.04 -5.61 -3.31
CA ARG A 145 -16.27 -6.75 -4.21
C ARG A 145 -15.52 -6.60 -5.53
N LEU A 146 -15.51 -5.40 -6.09
CA LEU A 146 -15.01 -5.12 -7.43
C LEU A 146 -13.50 -4.85 -7.49
N LEU A 147 -12.93 -4.24 -6.45
CA LEU A 147 -11.54 -3.79 -6.47
C LEU A 147 -10.53 -4.91 -6.17
N PRO A 148 -10.73 -5.81 -5.16
CA PRO A 148 -9.73 -6.83 -4.85
C PRO A 148 -9.33 -7.73 -6.03
N PRO A 149 -10.26 -8.18 -6.90
CA PRO A 149 -9.90 -8.98 -8.07
C PRO A 149 -9.05 -8.22 -9.10
N LEU A 150 -9.03 -6.88 -9.09
CA LEU A 150 -8.21 -6.06 -9.98
C LEU A 150 -6.77 -5.87 -9.47
N ILE A 151 -6.47 -6.21 -8.21
CA ILE A 151 -5.13 -6.01 -7.63
C ILE A 151 -4.02 -6.66 -8.46
N PRO A 152 -4.14 -7.92 -8.92
CA PRO A 152 -3.11 -8.53 -9.77
C PRO A 152 -2.87 -7.78 -11.08
N ALA A 153 -3.88 -7.11 -11.62
CA ALA A 153 -3.75 -6.33 -12.86
C ALA A 153 -2.83 -5.11 -12.69
N LEU A 154 -2.59 -4.64 -11.46
CA LEU A 154 -1.61 -3.57 -11.20
C LEU A 154 -0.17 -3.95 -11.58
N ALA A 155 0.13 -5.24 -11.78
CA ALA A 155 1.42 -5.65 -12.32
C ALA A 155 1.64 -5.14 -13.77
N ASP A 156 0.56 -5.01 -14.55
CA ASP A 156 0.61 -4.53 -15.93
C ASP A 156 0.73 -2.99 -15.97
N PRO A 157 1.81 -2.44 -16.56
CA PRO A 157 1.95 -0.99 -16.75
C PRO A 157 0.80 -0.37 -17.55
N LYS A 158 0.22 -1.08 -18.53
CA LYS A 158 -0.93 -0.57 -19.30
C LYS A 158 -2.14 -0.36 -18.40
N PHE A 159 -2.37 -1.26 -17.44
CA PHE A 159 -3.42 -1.13 -16.46
C PHE A 159 -3.26 0.12 -15.60
N ARG A 160 -2.05 0.33 -15.06
CA ARG A 160 -1.74 1.53 -14.25
C ARG A 160 -1.87 2.83 -15.04
N ILE A 161 -1.41 2.85 -16.30
CA ILE A 161 -1.56 4.02 -17.19
C ILE A 161 -3.04 4.35 -17.41
N ALA A 162 -3.89 3.34 -17.63
CA ALA A 162 -5.31 3.57 -17.86
C ALA A 162 -6.06 4.08 -16.61
N LEU A 163 -5.51 3.90 -15.41
CA LEU A 163 -6.06 4.45 -14.16
C LEU A 163 -5.73 5.94 -13.96
N ARG A 164 -4.73 6.49 -14.64
CA ARG A 164 -4.29 7.89 -14.44
C ARG A 164 -5.39 8.94 -14.61
N PRO A 165 -6.28 8.85 -15.62
CA PRO A 165 -7.40 9.80 -15.74
C PRO A 165 -8.34 9.80 -14.53
N LEU A 166 -8.27 8.77 -13.68
CA LEU A 166 -9.12 8.58 -12.51
C LEU A 166 -8.40 8.97 -11.20
N ALA A 167 -7.22 9.60 -11.26
CA ALA A 167 -6.41 10.01 -10.10
C ALA A 167 -7.19 10.83 -9.05
N GLY A 168 -8.20 11.60 -9.48
CA GLY A 168 -9.05 12.39 -8.58
C GLY A 168 -10.16 11.60 -7.87
N ARG A 169 -10.27 10.29 -8.09
CA ARG A 169 -11.33 9.46 -7.52
C ARG A 169 -10.93 8.85 -6.19
N THR A 170 -11.77 9.02 -5.17
CA THR A 170 -11.54 8.43 -3.83
C THR A 170 -11.38 6.92 -3.88
N TRP A 171 -12.20 6.22 -4.67
CA TRP A 171 -12.14 4.76 -4.80
C TRP A 171 -10.79 4.27 -5.34
N LEU A 172 -10.09 5.06 -6.17
CA LEU A 172 -8.79 4.67 -6.72
C LEU A 172 -7.71 4.68 -5.63
N TRP A 173 -7.78 5.64 -4.72
CA TRP A 173 -6.90 5.65 -3.55
C TRP A 173 -7.22 4.45 -2.65
N ASN A 174 -8.50 4.18 -2.37
CA ASN A 174 -8.93 3.01 -1.61
C ASN A 174 -8.42 1.71 -2.24
N PHE A 175 -8.52 1.57 -3.57
CA PHE A 175 -7.97 0.46 -4.33
C PHE A 175 -6.47 0.29 -4.11
N GLY A 176 -5.71 1.38 -4.17
CA GLY A 176 -4.29 1.35 -3.89
C GLY A 176 -3.95 0.90 -2.46
N ARG A 177 -4.76 1.25 -1.44
CA ARG A 177 -4.59 0.72 -0.07
C ARG A 177 -4.88 -0.77 0.02
N MET A 178 -5.96 -1.23 -0.62
CA MET A 178 -6.28 -2.65 -0.68
C MET A 178 -5.13 -3.42 -1.36
N ALA A 179 -4.61 -2.88 -2.46
CA ALA A 179 -3.45 -3.44 -3.16
C ALA A 179 -2.18 -3.43 -2.31
N ALA A 180 -1.95 -2.38 -1.51
CA ALA A 180 -0.83 -2.33 -0.58
C ALA A 180 -0.94 -3.43 0.47
N ALA A 181 -2.11 -3.61 1.08
CA ALA A 181 -2.34 -4.64 2.09
C ALA A 181 -2.34 -6.08 1.53
N ALA A 182 -2.54 -6.25 0.22
CA ALA A 182 -2.61 -7.56 -0.40
C ALA A 182 -1.23 -8.23 -0.57
N PRO A 183 -1.12 -9.56 -0.35
CA PRO A 183 0.09 -10.32 -0.65
C PRO A 183 0.56 -10.09 -2.09
N GLY A 184 1.82 -9.68 -2.27
CA GLY A 184 2.40 -9.38 -3.59
C GLY A 184 1.89 -8.12 -4.29
N GLY A 185 0.86 -7.43 -3.77
CA GLY A 185 0.30 -6.21 -4.37
C GLY A 185 1.05 -4.93 -4.03
N HIS A 186 1.80 -4.92 -2.93
CA HIS A 186 2.47 -3.74 -2.35
C HIS A 186 3.42 -2.99 -3.28
N VAL A 187 4.25 -3.70 -4.05
CA VAL A 187 5.17 -3.04 -5.01
C VAL A 187 4.39 -2.35 -6.11
N ASN A 188 3.33 -3.00 -6.62
CA ASN A 188 2.52 -2.45 -7.70
C ASN A 188 1.61 -1.32 -7.23
N ALA A 189 1.13 -1.38 -5.98
CA ALA A 189 0.44 -0.27 -5.33
C ALA A 189 1.35 0.96 -5.21
N ALA A 190 2.59 0.79 -4.71
CA ALA A 190 3.56 1.87 -4.62
C ALA A 190 3.86 2.51 -6.00
N ARG A 191 4.02 1.68 -7.03
CA ARG A 191 4.20 2.15 -8.41
C ARG A 191 2.98 2.90 -8.93
N LEU A 192 1.77 2.38 -8.72
CA LEU A 192 0.53 3.06 -9.08
C LEU A 192 0.50 4.46 -8.45
N PHE A 193 0.74 4.56 -7.15
CA PHE A 193 0.68 5.85 -6.46
C PHE A 193 1.67 6.87 -7.01
N TRP A 194 2.90 6.43 -7.29
CA TRP A 194 3.85 7.30 -7.98
C TRP A 194 3.32 7.75 -9.35
N GLU A 195 2.80 6.83 -10.16
CA GLU A 195 2.23 7.19 -11.46
C GLU A 195 0.99 8.11 -11.39
N LEU A 196 0.31 8.18 -10.23
CA LEU A 196 -0.81 9.09 -9.98
C LEU A 196 -0.38 10.48 -9.48
N GLY A 197 0.92 10.74 -9.35
CA GLY A 197 1.45 12.03 -8.90
C GLY A 197 1.41 12.19 -7.38
N ALA A 198 1.58 11.11 -6.63
CA ALA A 198 1.72 11.18 -5.18
C ALA A 198 2.88 12.13 -4.77
N ASP A 199 3.90 12.27 -5.62
CA ASP A 199 5.05 13.15 -5.48
C ASP A 199 4.74 14.63 -5.72
N GLU A 200 3.66 14.91 -6.43
CA GLU A 200 3.13 16.25 -6.58
C GLU A 200 2.18 16.64 -5.43
N GLY A 201 2.13 15.84 -4.36
CA GLY A 201 1.23 16.08 -3.22
C GLY A 201 -0.23 15.77 -3.51
N ARG A 202 -0.52 15.01 -4.56
CA ARG A 202 -1.89 14.60 -4.93
C ARG A 202 -2.40 13.41 -4.12
N ALA A 203 -1.49 12.62 -3.56
CA ALA A 203 -1.87 11.52 -2.68
C ALA A 203 -2.38 12.06 -1.34
N PRO A 204 -3.47 11.49 -0.80
CA PRO A 204 -3.88 11.86 0.55
C PRO A 204 -2.79 11.43 1.55
N ARG A 205 -2.51 12.29 2.55
CA ARG A 205 -1.31 12.19 3.40
C ARG A 205 -1.25 10.88 4.18
N GLU A 206 -2.40 10.38 4.62
CA GLU A 206 -2.55 9.16 5.39
C GLU A 206 -2.10 7.89 4.64
N PHE A 207 -1.91 7.97 3.32
CA PHE A 207 -1.49 6.82 2.50
C PHE A 207 0.01 6.60 2.51
N VAL A 208 0.79 7.69 2.63
CA VAL A 208 2.25 7.64 2.55
C VAL A 208 2.82 6.68 3.61
N PRO A 209 2.43 6.75 4.90
CA PRO A 209 2.91 5.81 5.91
C PRO A 209 2.54 4.35 5.63
N VAL A 210 1.35 4.10 5.07
CA VAL A 210 0.87 2.73 4.77
C VAL A 210 1.74 2.08 3.70
N VAL A 211 2.02 2.79 2.61
CA VAL A 211 2.86 2.30 1.52
C VAL A 211 4.27 2.01 2.03
N ILE A 212 4.85 2.94 2.78
CA ILE A 212 6.20 2.80 3.33
C ILE A 212 6.28 1.58 4.24
N ARG A 213 5.39 1.46 5.24
CA ARG A 213 5.38 0.33 6.18
C ARG A 213 5.25 -1.01 5.47
N THR A 214 4.42 -1.06 4.43
CA THR A 214 4.19 -2.27 3.64
C THR A 214 5.41 -2.64 2.80
N LEU A 215 6.07 -1.66 2.16
CA LEU A 215 7.31 -1.90 1.41
C LEU A 215 8.44 -2.35 2.35
N VAL A 216 8.53 -1.77 3.54
CA VAL A 216 9.52 -2.18 4.55
C VAL A 216 9.24 -3.59 5.07
N SER A 217 7.99 -3.90 5.44
CA SER A 217 7.61 -5.21 6.00
C SER A 217 7.73 -6.36 4.99
N SER A 218 7.59 -6.06 3.69
CA SER A 218 7.80 -7.00 2.59
C SER A 218 9.28 -7.17 2.19
N GLY A 219 10.20 -6.48 2.87
CA GLY A 219 11.63 -6.55 2.57
C GLY A 219 12.09 -5.62 1.44
N ASN A 220 11.20 -4.85 0.83
CA ASN A 220 11.50 -3.96 -0.29
C ASN A 220 11.88 -2.54 0.18
N ILE A 221 12.93 -2.46 0.99
CA ILE A 221 13.43 -1.23 1.60
C ILE A 221 13.87 -0.19 0.56
N GLN A 222 14.43 -0.64 -0.56
CA GLN A 222 14.89 0.23 -1.63
C GLN A 222 13.72 0.94 -2.32
N SER A 223 12.64 0.23 -2.63
CA SER A 223 11.43 0.87 -3.18
C SER A 223 10.79 1.82 -2.16
N ALA A 224 10.85 1.49 -0.86
CA ALA A 224 10.37 2.39 0.19
C ALA A 224 11.19 3.69 0.22
N ARG A 225 12.52 3.58 0.15
CA ARG A 225 13.44 4.72 0.10
C ARG A 225 13.19 5.57 -1.14
N GLU A 226 13.09 4.97 -2.31
CA GLU A 226 12.78 5.68 -3.57
C GLU A 226 11.42 6.37 -3.51
N PHE A 227 10.42 5.70 -2.93
CA PHE A 227 9.10 6.29 -2.72
C PHE A 227 9.21 7.54 -1.85
N VAL A 228 9.91 7.48 -0.71
CA VAL A 228 10.09 8.65 0.16
C VAL A 228 10.93 9.75 -0.47
N LEU A 229 11.98 9.44 -1.23
CA LEU A 229 12.81 10.46 -1.87
C LEU A 229 12.10 11.20 -3.01
N LYS A 230 11.14 10.54 -3.66
CA LYS A 230 10.33 11.17 -4.71
C LYS A 230 9.12 11.89 -4.16
N ASN A 231 8.45 11.28 -3.17
CA ASN A 231 7.19 11.80 -2.64
C ASN A 231 7.38 12.75 -1.46
N GLY A 232 8.40 12.49 -0.66
CA GLY A 232 8.81 13.35 0.43
C GLY A 232 9.77 14.41 -0.07
N LYS A 233 9.70 15.59 0.54
CA LYS A 233 10.72 16.64 0.37
C LYS A 233 12.04 16.29 1.08
N LEU A 234 12.36 14.99 1.16
CA LEU A 234 13.53 14.46 1.85
C LEU A 234 14.69 14.32 0.86
N GLN A 235 15.87 14.74 1.30
CA GLN A 235 17.13 14.57 0.57
C GLN A 235 17.73 13.20 0.89
N PRO A 236 18.49 12.58 -0.03
CA PRO A 236 19.19 11.31 0.23
C PRO A 236 20.02 11.34 1.51
N SER A 237 20.75 12.44 1.74
CA SER A 237 21.59 12.64 2.93
C SER A 237 20.81 12.62 4.24
N GLN A 238 19.54 13.03 4.25
CA GLN A 238 18.69 12.99 5.45
C GLN A 238 18.32 11.53 5.79
N LEU A 239 18.11 10.70 4.77
CA LEU A 239 17.88 9.27 4.97
C LEU A 239 19.19 8.49 5.25
N ASP A 240 20.36 9.04 4.94
CA ASP A 240 21.64 8.39 5.25
C ASP A 240 22.21 8.82 6.60
N ALA A 241 21.88 10.03 7.06
CA ALA A 241 22.28 10.52 8.38
C ALA A 241 21.69 9.65 9.49
N PHE A 242 22.54 9.08 10.34
CA PHE A 242 22.10 8.22 11.44
C PHE A 242 21.55 9.01 12.62
N SER A 243 22.13 10.16 13.00
CA SER A 243 21.63 10.95 14.12
C SER A 243 20.20 11.47 13.91
N PRO A 244 19.32 11.45 14.93
CA PRO A 244 18.00 12.06 14.86
C PRO A 244 18.08 13.58 14.69
N THR A 245 17.36 14.11 13.72
CA THR A 245 17.23 15.55 13.42
C THR A 245 15.79 15.84 13.03
N LYS A 246 15.35 17.10 13.08
CA LYS A 246 14.03 17.49 12.55
C LYS A 246 13.86 17.08 11.07
N ALA A 247 14.95 17.11 10.30
CA ALA A 247 14.95 16.81 8.89
C ALA A 247 14.71 15.32 8.57
N ASN A 248 15.12 14.40 9.44
CA ASN A 248 14.96 12.95 9.24
C ASN A 248 14.06 12.27 10.28
N SER A 249 13.16 13.03 10.92
CA SER A 249 12.22 12.55 11.94
C SER A 249 10.76 12.89 11.64
N ASN A 250 10.40 13.09 10.37
CA ASN A 250 9.01 13.33 10.00
C ASN A 250 8.20 12.02 10.16
N PRO A 251 7.10 12.03 10.96
CA PRO A 251 6.29 10.85 11.24
C PRO A 251 5.62 10.23 10.01
N ASP A 252 5.38 11.02 8.95
CA ASP A 252 4.76 10.54 7.71
C ASP A 252 5.62 9.52 6.97
N TYR A 253 6.93 9.51 7.21
CA TYR A 253 7.90 8.65 6.52
C TYR A 253 8.43 7.50 7.39
N VAL A 254 7.86 7.29 8.57
CA VAL A 254 8.20 6.17 9.44
C VAL A 254 7.87 4.83 8.75
N PRO A 255 8.75 3.82 8.80
CA PRO A 255 9.93 3.74 9.67
C PRO A 255 11.26 4.09 9.01
N LEU A 256 11.28 4.77 7.85
CA LEU A 256 12.53 5.16 7.19
C LEU A 256 13.18 6.39 7.82
N THR A 257 12.37 7.26 8.42
CA THR A 257 12.77 8.33 9.32
C THR A 257 12.75 7.84 10.77
N TRP A 258 13.36 8.62 11.66
CA TRP A 258 13.24 8.39 13.09
C TRP A 258 11.80 8.62 13.54
N ASP A 259 11.22 7.57 14.11
CA ASP A 259 10.03 7.63 14.95
C ASP A 259 10.47 8.08 16.35
N VAL A 260 10.04 9.27 16.74
CA VAL A 260 10.53 10.00 17.93
C VAL A 260 9.42 10.06 18.96
N ALA A 261 9.77 9.81 20.23
CA ALA A 261 8.78 9.82 21.31
C ALA A 261 8.17 11.21 21.51
N ASP A 262 6.84 11.26 21.41
CA ASP A 262 6.02 12.43 21.72
C ASP A 262 4.73 11.94 22.39
N ASN A 263 4.84 11.51 23.65
CA ASN A 263 3.72 10.99 24.43
C ASN A 263 3.89 11.27 25.94
N GLU A 264 2.91 10.85 26.73
CA GLU A 264 2.87 11.07 28.18
C GLU A 264 3.96 10.34 28.98
N VAL A 265 4.63 9.34 28.41
CA VAL A 265 5.69 8.57 29.10
C VAL A 265 7.06 9.15 28.82
N ALA A 266 7.28 9.65 27.60
CA ALA A 266 8.48 10.36 27.23
C ALA A 266 8.24 11.38 26.13
N LEU A 267 8.93 12.51 26.25
CA LEU A 267 8.95 13.58 25.26
C LEU A 267 10.38 13.80 24.80
N VAL A 268 10.61 13.70 23.48
CA VAL A 268 11.91 13.99 22.87
C VAL A 268 11.81 15.27 22.05
N LYS A 269 12.62 16.26 22.40
CA LYS A 269 12.80 17.49 21.64
C LYS A 269 14.04 17.38 20.78
N LEU A 270 13.86 17.55 19.47
CA LEU A 270 14.96 17.62 18.51
C LEU A 270 15.42 19.07 18.36
N GLU A 271 16.72 19.28 18.48
CA GLU A 271 17.40 20.55 18.27
C GLU A 271 18.10 20.58 16.90
N PRO A 272 18.64 21.74 16.46
CA PRO A 272 19.48 21.79 15.26
C PRO A 272 20.70 20.85 15.37
N GLU A 273 21.28 20.48 14.23
CA GLU A 273 22.59 19.80 14.17
C GLU A 273 22.66 18.44 14.91
N GLY A 274 21.55 17.71 14.96
CA GLY A 274 21.55 16.34 15.51
C GLY A 274 21.56 16.26 17.03
N GLN A 275 21.41 17.41 17.71
CA GLN A 275 21.19 17.47 19.15
C GLN A 275 19.75 17.12 19.50
N TRP A 276 19.55 16.50 20.66
CA TRP A 276 18.23 16.14 21.17
C TRP A 276 18.24 16.08 22.69
N ALA A 277 17.08 16.28 23.29
CA ALA A 277 16.85 16.14 24.71
C ALA A 277 15.55 15.34 24.94
N ALA A 278 15.63 14.31 25.75
CA ALA A 278 14.53 13.45 26.15
C ALA A 278 14.19 13.69 27.62
N SER A 279 12.91 13.82 27.92
CA SER A 279 12.35 13.78 29.27
C SER A 279 11.58 12.47 29.41
N ILE A 280 11.84 11.72 30.48
CA ILE A 280 11.24 10.41 30.74
C ILE A 280 10.55 10.45 32.10
N GLU A 281 9.29 10.03 32.14
CA GLU A 281 8.52 10.04 33.39
C GLU A 281 9.13 9.11 34.46
N PRO A 282 9.07 9.49 35.74
CA PRO A 282 9.66 8.70 36.82
C PRO A 282 9.12 7.27 36.89
N GLY A 283 10.01 6.32 37.14
CA GLY A 283 9.70 4.89 37.25
C GLY A 283 9.21 4.26 35.93
N ARG A 284 9.30 4.98 34.80
CA ARG A 284 8.86 4.48 33.49
C ARG A 284 10.04 4.12 32.59
N ARG A 285 9.75 3.22 31.65
CA ARG A 285 10.58 2.90 30.49
C ARG A 285 9.86 3.36 29.24
N ALA A 286 10.58 4.03 28.35
CA ALA A 286 10.04 4.53 27.10
C ALA A 286 11.00 4.29 25.93
N ARG A 287 10.43 4.02 24.76
CA ARG A 287 11.14 4.06 23.48
C ARG A 287 11.30 5.51 23.05
N LEU A 288 12.53 5.99 22.99
CA LEU A 288 12.86 7.36 22.58
C LEU A 288 12.91 7.48 21.06
N PHE A 289 13.55 6.51 20.41
CA PHE A 289 13.80 6.52 18.98
C PHE A 289 13.56 5.13 18.38
N ARG A 290 13.01 5.09 17.17
CA ARG A 290 13.03 3.88 16.33
C ARG A 290 13.23 4.22 14.86
N ARG A 291 13.99 3.40 14.16
CA ARG A 291 14.20 3.57 12.72
C ARG A 291 14.63 2.29 12.04
N THR A 292 14.19 2.13 10.80
CA THR A 292 14.66 1.08 9.91
C THR A 292 15.70 1.61 8.92
N THR A 293 16.81 0.87 8.76
CA THR A 293 17.92 1.17 7.85
C THR A 293 18.25 -0.05 6.97
N SER A 294 19.11 0.15 5.97
CA SER A 294 19.61 -0.89 5.06
C SER A 294 21.11 -0.74 4.82
N PHE A 295 21.90 -0.88 5.89
CA PHE A 295 23.35 -0.98 5.78
C PHE A 295 23.74 -2.26 5.04
N ALA A 296 24.86 -2.18 4.31
CA ALA A 296 25.43 -3.32 3.60
C ALA A 296 25.99 -4.37 4.58
N GLU A 297 26.32 -5.55 4.06
CA GLU A 297 27.05 -6.55 4.82
C GLU A 297 28.42 -6.01 5.30
N GLY A 298 28.79 -6.34 6.53
CA GLY A 298 30.08 -5.91 7.08
C GLY A 298 30.06 -5.70 8.59
N GLN A 299 31.23 -5.32 9.11
CA GLN A 299 31.38 -4.90 10.50
C GLN A 299 31.22 -3.40 10.60
N TYR A 300 30.49 -2.95 11.62
CA TYR A 300 30.23 -1.55 11.86
C TYR A 300 30.57 -1.20 13.30
N ARG A 301 30.87 0.08 13.51
CA ARG A 301 30.96 0.71 14.83
C ARG A 301 29.89 1.77 14.93
N VAL A 302 29.06 1.64 15.95
CA VAL A 302 27.98 2.56 16.28
C VAL A 302 28.35 3.30 17.54
N GLU A 303 28.22 4.62 17.51
CA GLU A 303 28.52 5.49 18.64
C GLU A 303 27.29 6.34 18.95
N VAL A 304 26.83 6.29 20.20
CA VAL A 304 25.70 7.07 20.70
C VAL A 304 26.17 7.84 21.94
N PRO A 305 26.72 9.05 21.75
CA PRO A 305 27.15 9.91 22.85
C PRO A 305 25.93 10.52 23.55
N VAL A 306 25.82 10.28 24.86
CA VAL A 306 24.68 10.69 25.68
C VAL A 306 25.14 11.29 27.00
N ARG A 307 24.31 12.15 27.56
CA ARG A 307 24.51 12.76 28.87
C ARG A 307 23.22 12.70 29.67
N SER A 308 23.29 12.28 30.92
CA SER A 308 22.17 12.34 31.86
C SER A 308 22.05 13.73 32.51
N GLY A 309 20.84 14.05 32.97
CA GLY A 309 20.59 15.19 33.86
C GLY A 309 20.95 14.89 35.32
N SER A 310 20.14 15.38 36.25
CA SER A 310 20.34 15.17 37.70
C SER A 310 20.00 13.76 38.18
N GLU A 311 19.25 13.00 37.41
CA GLU A 311 18.84 11.63 37.73
C GLU A 311 19.65 10.61 36.91
N PRO A 312 19.93 9.41 37.46
CA PRO A 312 20.50 8.34 36.66
C PRO A 312 19.52 7.90 35.58
N VAL A 313 20.01 7.43 34.44
CA VAL A 313 19.17 6.91 33.34
C VAL A 313 19.75 5.59 32.85
N SER A 314 18.91 4.58 32.70
CA SER A 314 19.30 3.34 32.01
C SER A 314 18.91 3.43 30.54
N VAL A 315 19.87 3.27 29.63
CA VAL A 315 19.67 3.32 28.19
C VAL A 315 19.86 1.93 27.59
N SER A 316 18.90 1.47 26.78
CA SER A 316 19.01 0.26 25.97
C SER A 316 19.03 0.63 24.49
N ILE A 317 19.99 0.08 23.75
CA ILE A 317 20.06 0.16 22.29
C ILE A 317 19.88 -1.24 21.75
N GLN A 318 18.80 -1.44 21.02
CA GLN A 318 18.46 -2.71 20.38
C GLN A 318 18.55 -2.56 18.87
N LEU A 319 19.16 -3.56 18.26
CA LEU A 319 19.29 -3.70 16.82
C LEU A 319 18.75 -5.08 16.47
N ARG A 320 17.79 -5.14 15.54
CA ARG A 320 17.21 -6.37 15.03
C ARG A 320 17.31 -6.43 13.52
N CYS A 321 17.75 -7.56 12.99
CA CYS A 321 17.70 -7.83 11.57
C CYS A 321 16.28 -8.32 11.15
N LEU A 322 15.78 -7.83 10.01
CA LEU A 322 14.50 -8.25 9.43
C LEU A 322 14.70 -9.01 8.10
N PRO A 323 13.96 -10.11 7.85
CA PRO A 323 12.94 -10.70 8.73
C PRO A 323 13.54 -11.38 9.97
N ALA A 324 12.79 -11.44 11.08
CA ALA A 324 13.23 -11.85 12.43
C ALA A 324 13.83 -13.27 12.54
N ASN A 325 13.81 -14.04 11.45
CA ASN A 325 14.40 -15.37 11.32
C ASN A 325 15.94 -15.30 11.43
N SER A 326 16.54 -14.14 11.11
CA SER A 326 17.93 -13.87 11.41
C SER A 326 18.10 -13.69 12.92
N ARG A 327 18.75 -14.62 13.60
CA ARG A 327 19.07 -14.55 15.05
C ARG A 327 20.03 -13.40 15.44
N ALA A 328 20.33 -12.50 14.51
CA ALA A 328 21.17 -11.34 14.74
C ALA A 328 20.35 -10.23 15.41
N SER A 329 20.24 -10.30 16.73
CA SER A 329 19.88 -9.17 17.57
C SER A 329 21.09 -8.75 18.39
N VAL A 330 21.43 -7.47 18.35
CA VAL A 330 22.44 -6.89 19.25
C VAL A 330 21.70 -6.00 20.22
N GLU A 331 21.88 -6.25 21.51
CA GLU A 331 21.36 -5.39 22.56
C GLU A 331 22.53 -4.92 23.42
N MET A 332 22.50 -3.64 23.79
CA MET A 332 23.39 -3.06 24.77
C MET A 332 22.57 -2.30 25.79
N LEU A 333 22.85 -2.55 27.07
CA LEU A 333 22.25 -1.86 28.19
C LEU A 333 23.36 -1.13 28.96
N ALA A 334 23.13 0.14 29.29
CA ALA A 334 24.05 0.93 30.09
C ALA A 334 23.29 1.79 31.09
N SER A 335 23.78 1.85 32.32
CA SER A 335 23.35 2.85 33.31
C SER A 335 24.28 4.06 33.22
N ILE A 336 23.70 5.25 33.15
CA ILE A 336 24.38 6.54 33.09
C ILE A 336 24.10 7.25 34.42
N GLN A 337 25.14 7.53 35.20
CA GLN A 337 25.04 8.21 36.49
C GLN A 337 24.66 9.67 36.32
N PRO A 338 24.15 10.36 37.35
CA PRO A 338 23.82 11.79 37.28
C PRO A 338 24.94 12.66 36.72
N ASN A 339 24.62 13.52 35.75
CA ASN A 339 25.52 14.43 35.05
C ASN A 339 26.69 13.74 34.32
N GLU A 340 26.66 12.42 34.16
CA GLU A 340 27.67 11.67 33.42
C GLU A 340 27.45 11.85 31.92
N THR A 341 28.53 12.13 31.20
CA THR A 341 28.59 11.99 29.75
C THR A 341 29.23 10.65 29.41
N ARG A 342 28.54 9.83 28.62
CA ARG A 342 29.02 8.51 28.21
C ARG A 342 28.79 8.28 26.73
N THR A 343 29.79 7.71 26.05
CA THR A 343 29.62 7.22 24.67
C THR A 343 29.31 5.75 24.70
N LEU A 344 28.12 5.41 24.23
CA LEU A 344 27.63 4.06 24.09
C LEU A 344 28.11 3.48 22.76
N ILE A 345 28.84 2.36 22.78
CA ILE A 345 29.48 1.79 21.60
C ILE A 345 28.93 0.38 21.31
N LEU A 346 28.39 0.17 20.12
CA LEU A 346 28.01 -1.15 19.62
C LEU A 346 28.87 -1.51 18.40
N ASN A 347 29.23 -2.80 18.28
CA ASN A 347 29.99 -3.30 17.13
C ASN A 347 29.21 -4.38 16.39
N PRO A 348 28.09 -4.04 15.71
CA PRO A 348 27.30 -5.04 15.02
C PRO A 348 28.02 -5.56 13.77
N ALA A 349 27.79 -6.84 13.47
CA ALA A 349 28.18 -7.47 12.22
C ALA A 349 26.91 -7.86 11.45
N PHE A 350 26.75 -7.30 10.24
CA PHE A 350 25.62 -7.60 9.37
C PHE A 350 26.00 -8.71 8.39
N SER A 351 25.30 -9.84 8.48
CA SER A 351 25.37 -10.92 7.51
C SER A 351 24.61 -10.57 6.22
N PRO A 352 24.82 -11.30 5.12
CA PRO A 352 24.05 -11.12 3.88
C PRO A 352 22.53 -11.27 4.05
N ASP A 353 22.10 -11.99 5.10
CA ASP A 353 20.69 -12.20 5.44
C ASP A 353 20.09 -11.01 6.21
N CYS A 354 20.92 -10.17 6.81
CA CYS A 354 20.50 -8.97 7.54
C CYS A 354 20.40 -7.77 6.59
N ARG A 355 19.43 -7.78 5.68
CA ARG A 355 19.26 -6.71 4.68
C ARG A 355 18.60 -5.45 5.23
N ILE A 356 17.87 -5.61 6.33
CA ILE A 356 17.10 -4.55 6.96
C ILE A 356 17.41 -4.58 8.45
N GLN A 357 17.71 -3.42 9.01
CA GLN A 357 18.03 -3.26 10.42
C GLN A 357 17.00 -2.34 11.09
N ASP A 358 16.29 -2.85 12.09
CA ASP A 358 15.39 -2.09 12.95
C ASP A 358 16.14 -1.69 14.24
N TRP A 359 16.39 -0.40 14.38
CA TRP A 359 17.03 0.21 15.53
C TRP A 359 15.96 0.71 16.50
N VAL A 360 16.13 0.42 17.78
CA VAL A 360 15.28 0.92 18.85
C VAL A 360 16.19 1.43 19.97
N ILE A 361 16.01 2.69 20.36
CA ILE A 361 16.69 3.28 21.52
C ILE A 361 15.63 3.54 22.56
N GLU A 362 15.81 2.92 23.73
CA GLU A 362 14.92 3.06 24.87
C GLU A 362 15.68 3.61 26.06
N ALA A 363 14.97 4.28 26.95
CA ALA A 363 15.50 4.75 28.20
C ALA A 363 14.51 4.46 29.34
N SER A 364 15.05 4.21 30.52
CA SER A 364 14.28 3.98 31.75
C SER A 364 14.75 4.96 32.82
N ALA A 365 13.79 5.64 33.43
CA ALA A 365 14.01 6.53 34.56
C ALA A 365 13.85 5.76 35.89
N PRO A 366 14.63 6.11 36.92
CA PRO A 366 14.37 5.64 38.28
C PRO A 366 13.03 6.16 38.78
N ASP A 367 12.49 5.51 39.81
CA ASP A 367 11.36 6.06 40.55
C ASP A 367 11.84 7.29 41.35
N ALA A 368 11.36 8.47 40.97
CA ALA A 368 11.83 9.78 41.43
C ALA A 368 10.69 10.81 41.40
N GLN A 369 10.92 12.00 41.95
CA GLN A 369 9.90 13.07 41.94
C GLN A 369 9.87 13.87 40.63
N MET A 370 10.98 13.89 39.90
CA MET A 370 11.15 14.70 38.69
C MET A 370 11.45 13.78 37.49
N PRO A 371 10.99 14.13 36.28
CA PRO A 371 11.35 13.39 35.08
C PRO A 371 12.87 13.31 34.90
N ALA A 372 13.36 12.14 34.49
CA ALA A 372 14.77 11.98 34.18
C ALA A 372 15.07 12.59 32.81
N LEU A 373 16.19 13.32 32.71
CA LEU A 373 16.63 13.94 31.47
C LEU A 373 17.77 13.15 30.85
N LEU A 374 17.68 12.91 29.55
CA LEU A 374 18.74 12.32 28.73
C LEU A 374 18.96 13.21 27.50
N MET A 375 20.19 13.62 27.26
CA MET A 375 20.56 14.54 26.19
C MET A 375 21.61 13.92 25.28
N ALA A 376 21.63 14.35 24.02
CA ALA A 376 22.78 14.12 23.16
C ALA A 376 24.03 14.78 23.75
N ALA A 377 25.16 14.08 23.69
CA ALA A 377 26.48 14.66 23.98
C ALA A 377 27.34 14.82 22.71
N GLY A 378 26.73 14.62 21.55
CA GLY A 378 27.35 14.60 20.23
C GLY A 378 26.42 13.94 19.21
N GLU A 379 26.85 13.85 17.96
CA GLU A 379 26.07 13.16 16.92
C GLU A 379 26.12 11.64 17.10
N MET A 380 24.98 10.97 16.88
CA MET A 380 24.99 9.51 16.75
C MET A 380 25.58 9.13 15.39
N GLY A 381 26.48 8.15 15.38
CA GLY A 381 27.18 7.72 14.18
C GLY A 381 27.15 6.22 13.97
N VAL A 382 27.13 5.80 12.70
CA VAL A 382 27.40 4.43 12.27
C VAL A 382 28.50 4.51 11.23
N LYS A 383 29.62 3.81 11.44
CA LYS A 383 30.77 3.78 10.53
C LYS A 383 31.14 2.34 10.21
N PRO A 384 31.39 1.98 8.94
CA PRO A 384 31.96 0.68 8.62
C PRO A 384 33.36 0.59 9.24
N LEU A 385 33.66 -0.52 9.90
CA LEU A 385 35.03 -0.87 10.25
C LEU A 385 35.69 -1.37 8.96
N ALA A 386 36.78 -0.74 8.54
CA ALA A 386 37.51 -1.15 7.35
C ALA A 386 37.86 -2.66 7.45
N ARG A 387 37.63 -3.39 6.36
CA ARG A 387 37.95 -4.82 6.28
C ARG A 387 39.45 -5.06 6.39
#